data_AF-A0A6N8HZE7-F1
#
_entry.id   AF-A0A6N8HZE7-F1
#
_cell.length_a   1.000
_cell.length_b   1.000
_cell.length_c   1.000
_cell.angle_alpha   90.00
_cell.angle_beta   90.00
_cell.angle_gamma   90.00
#
_symmetry.space_group_name_H-M   'P 1'
#
loop_
_entity.id
_entity.type
_entity.pdbx_description
1 polymer ?
#
loop_
_entity_poly.entity_id
_entity_poly.type
_entity_poly.pdbx_seq_one_letter_code
_entity_poly.pdbx_strand_id
1 'polypeptide(L)'
;MKKNFPATIFAAALALTLLLPGCSLIHQSPAASSESSSSQSLSSQPASSQDDPSSDGSSSDPGEPPADSEPGRVLTITTDNEKFNQKFSENPVDKAYIKESDQAVSTVDMVNVSQKYAGLWQKEIDHAWSELSQKMSSDSSGKPAELKAEQEKWQNEKDTKLKKIVSDALSGGGSMAEVNAASQEMDFYRSRAAQLYRELYDYEKNYSYAYSAK
;
A
#
# COMPACT_ATOMS: atom_id res chain seq x y z
N MET A 1 -23.04 -32.30 32.80
CA MET A 1 -23.32 -33.38 31.83
C MET A 1 -22.37 -33.22 30.66
N LYS A 2 -21.62 -34.28 30.33
CA LYS A 2 -20.74 -34.39 29.15
C LYS A 2 -21.58 -34.59 27.90
N LYS A 3 -21.15 -34.04 26.75
CA LYS A 3 -21.25 -34.58 25.38
C LYS A 3 -20.68 -33.55 24.40
N ASN A 4 -19.45 -33.70 23.90
CA ASN A 4 -18.94 -34.57 22.83
C ASN A 4 -18.87 -33.82 21.47
N PHE A 5 -17.65 -33.53 21.02
CA PHE A 5 -17.30 -33.25 19.62
C PHE A 5 -17.50 -34.51 18.76
N PRO A 6 -17.63 -34.33 17.44
CA PRO A 6 -16.93 -35.20 16.51
C PRO A 6 -16.01 -34.41 15.57
N ALA A 7 -14.76 -34.89 15.53
CA ALA A 7 -13.84 -34.71 14.41
C ALA A 7 -14.22 -35.67 13.28
N THR A 8 -14.08 -35.22 12.03
CA THR A 8 -14.14 -36.09 10.85
C THR A 8 -12.88 -35.90 10.01
N ILE A 9 -12.34 -37.04 9.56
CA ILE A 9 -10.98 -37.31 9.07
C ILE A 9 -11.11 -37.97 7.69
N PHE A 10 -10.25 -37.57 6.72
CA PHE A 10 -9.77 -38.29 5.50
C PHE A 10 -10.81 -38.62 4.38
N ALA A 11 -10.51 -38.78 3.08
CA ALA A 11 -9.31 -38.98 2.26
C ALA A 11 -9.58 -38.51 0.79
N ALA A 12 -8.61 -37.94 0.06
CA ALA A 12 -7.82 -38.53 -1.04
C ALA A 12 -8.53 -38.82 -2.39
N ALA A 13 -8.04 -38.20 -3.49
CA ALA A 13 -7.86 -38.86 -4.79
C ALA A 13 -6.98 -38.02 -5.75
N LEU A 14 -5.84 -38.60 -6.14
CA LEU A 14 -5.01 -38.22 -7.29
C LEU A 14 -5.75 -38.45 -8.62
N ALA A 15 -5.46 -37.63 -9.64
CA ALA A 15 -5.33 -38.12 -11.02
C ALA A 15 -4.40 -37.22 -11.85
N LEU A 16 -3.36 -37.87 -12.37
CA LEU A 16 -2.30 -37.46 -13.28
C LEU A 16 -2.79 -37.52 -14.75
N THR A 17 -2.24 -36.70 -15.67
CA THR A 17 -1.68 -37.06 -17.02
C THR A 17 -1.57 -35.83 -17.96
N LEU A 18 -0.35 -35.45 -18.41
CA LEU A 18 0.25 -35.60 -19.79
C LEU A 18 -0.27 -34.58 -20.83
N LEU A 19 0.48 -33.86 -21.69
CA LEU A 19 1.71 -34.07 -22.49
C LEU A 19 2.26 -32.72 -23.05
N LEU A 20 3.59 -32.61 -23.19
CA LEU A 20 4.37 -31.70 -24.09
C LEU A 20 4.33 -32.23 -25.55
N PRO A 21 4.67 -31.51 -26.67
CA PRO A 21 6.00 -30.91 -26.94
C PRO A 21 6.09 -29.74 -27.98
N GLY A 22 7.29 -29.18 -28.19
CA GLY A 22 7.62 -28.55 -29.49
C GLY A 22 8.74 -27.50 -29.49
N CYS A 23 9.98 -27.92 -29.77
CA CYS A 23 11.12 -27.07 -30.13
C CYS A 23 11.02 -26.60 -31.61
N SER A 24 11.55 -25.42 -31.95
CA SER A 24 12.51 -25.27 -33.06
C SER A 24 13.21 -23.91 -33.06
N LEU A 25 14.51 -24.00 -33.32
CA LEU A 25 15.55 -23.00 -33.52
C LEU A 25 15.55 -22.54 -35.00
N ILE A 26 16.41 -21.55 -35.36
CA ILE A 26 16.86 -21.12 -36.72
C ILE A 26 16.04 -19.95 -37.33
N HIS A 27 16.52 -18.83 -37.93
CA HIS A 27 17.75 -18.32 -38.60
C HIS A 27 17.93 -16.80 -38.22
N GLN A 28 19.12 -16.25 -37.91
CA GLN A 28 20.20 -15.72 -38.79
C GLN A 28 19.94 -14.33 -39.44
N SER A 29 20.88 -13.39 -39.15
CA SER A 29 21.07 -11.95 -39.52
C SER A 29 21.28 -11.68 -41.05
N PRO A 30 21.71 -10.50 -41.60
CA PRO A 30 22.19 -9.22 -41.01
C PRO A 30 21.88 -7.87 -41.77
N ALA A 31 22.38 -6.77 -41.18
CA ALA A 31 23.02 -5.55 -41.77
C ALA A 31 22.25 -4.48 -42.59
N ALA A 32 22.31 -3.23 -42.11
CA ALA A 32 22.89 -2.02 -42.75
C ALA A 32 22.67 -0.80 -41.80
N SER A 33 23.71 -0.24 -41.14
CA SER A 33 24.51 0.95 -41.52
C SER A 33 23.63 2.20 -41.81
N SER A 34 23.79 3.39 -41.20
CA SER A 34 24.99 4.22 -40.95
C SER A 34 24.60 5.36 -39.99
N GLU A 35 25.38 5.70 -38.96
CA GLU A 35 26.25 6.91 -38.81
C GLU A 35 25.69 8.23 -39.42
N SER A 36 25.75 9.43 -38.81
CA SER A 36 26.73 9.98 -37.88
C SER A 36 26.27 11.32 -37.26
N SER A 37 26.78 11.62 -36.06
CA SER A 37 27.28 12.90 -35.54
C SER A 37 26.43 14.18 -35.48
N SER A 38 26.27 14.73 -34.26
CA SER A 38 26.92 16.00 -33.87
C SER A 38 26.81 16.30 -32.37
N SER A 39 27.96 16.59 -31.78
CA SER A 39 28.21 17.06 -30.43
C SER A 39 27.76 18.51 -30.23
N GLN A 40 27.38 18.91 -29.01
CA GLN A 40 27.96 20.11 -28.37
C GLN A 40 27.63 20.23 -26.87
N SER A 41 28.54 20.93 -26.21
CA SER A 41 28.89 20.91 -24.79
C SER A 41 28.04 21.81 -23.87
N LEU A 42 27.96 21.37 -22.61
CA LEU A 42 28.10 22.11 -21.34
C LEU A 42 27.56 23.56 -21.22
N SER A 43 26.66 23.79 -20.26
CA SER A 43 26.83 24.85 -19.27
C SER A 43 25.97 24.60 -18.02
N SER A 44 26.60 24.74 -16.86
CA SER A 44 26.06 24.56 -15.52
C SER A 44 25.44 25.87 -14.99
N GLN A 45 24.32 25.80 -14.28
CA GLN A 45 24.16 26.39 -12.93
C GLN A 45 22.78 26.06 -12.33
N PRO A 46 22.68 25.97 -10.98
CA PRO A 46 21.45 25.60 -10.29
C PRO A 46 20.58 26.84 -10.03
N ALA A 47 19.28 26.72 -10.31
CA ALA A 47 18.29 27.64 -9.76
C ALA A 47 17.74 27.00 -8.48
N SER A 48 18.17 27.53 -7.33
CA SER A 48 17.43 27.39 -6.09
C SER A 48 16.14 28.19 -6.21
N SER A 49 15.01 27.48 -6.19
CA SER A 49 13.74 28.05 -5.81
C SER A 49 13.14 27.11 -4.77
N GLN A 50 13.10 27.61 -3.53
CA GLN A 50 12.20 27.12 -2.51
C GLN A 50 10.78 27.36 -3.03
N ASP A 51 10.11 26.30 -3.45
CA ASP A 51 8.67 26.29 -3.53
C ASP A 51 8.19 25.47 -2.33
N ASP A 52 7.75 26.19 -1.30
CA ASP A 52 6.87 25.66 -0.26
C ASP A 52 5.60 25.12 -0.95
N PRO A 53 5.29 23.81 -0.89
CA PRO A 53 3.93 23.40 -1.18
C PRO A 53 3.09 23.83 0.02
N SER A 54 2.28 24.86 -0.20
CA SER A 54 1.06 25.05 0.58
C SER A 54 0.29 23.73 0.53
N SER A 55 0.30 22.97 1.63
CA SER A 55 -0.61 21.85 1.82
C SER A 55 -2.01 22.42 1.94
N ASP A 56 -2.65 22.63 0.78
CA ASP A 56 -4.08 22.74 0.70
C ASP A 56 -4.65 21.39 1.17
N GLY A 57 -5.51 21.44 2.17
CA GLY A 57 -6.11 20.26 2.79
C GLY A 57 -6.95 19.52 1.77
N SER A 58 -6.34 18.59 1.05
CA SER A 58 -7.03 17.70 0.14
C SER A 58 -7.93 16.79 0.97
N SER A 59 -9.21 17.12 1.00
CA SER A 59 -10.26 16.22 1.45
C SER A 59 -10.35 15.09 0.43
N SER A 60 -9.49 14.08 0.58
CA SER A 60 -9.39 12.95 -0.36
C SER A 60 -10.54 11.97 -0.16
N ASP A 61 -11.11 11.46 -1.26
CA ASP A 61 -12.07 10.36 -1.25
C ASP A 61 -11.47 9.16 -0.49
N PRO A 62 -12.24 8.42 0.34
CA PRO A 62 -11.72 7.30 1.10
C PRO A 62 -11.17 6.20 0.18
N GLY A 63 -9.85 6.17 0.02
CA GLY A 63 -9.14 5.14 -0.76
C GLY A 63 -8.64 5.58 -2.14
N GLU A 64 -8.45 6.87 -2.41
CA GLU A 64 -7.58 7.28 -3.53
C GLU A 64 -6.15 7.50 -2.99
N PRO A 65 -5.10 6.99 -3.66
CA PRO A 65 -3.75 7.32 -3.26
C PRO A 65 -3.52 8.83 -3.50
N PRO A 66 -2.89 9.54 -2.56
CA PRO A 66 -2.55 10.94 -2.72
C PRO A 66 -1.56 11.16 -3.88
N ALA A 67 -1.67 12.32 -4.52
CA ALA A 67 -0.89 12.68 -5.72
C ALA A 67 0.63 12.71 -5.50
N ASP A 68 1.08 12.83 -4.24
CA ASP A 68 2.49 12.97 -3.85
C ASP A 68 3.14 11.64 -3.40
N SER A 69 2.57 10.49 -3.77
CA SER A 69 3.09 9.16 -3.39
C SER A 69 4.50 8.95 -3.97
N GLU A 70 5.53 9.00 -3.11
CA GLU A 70 6.93 8.78 -3.49
C GLU A 70 7.50 7.49 -2.88
N PRO A 71 8.26 6.68 -3.65
CA PRO A 71 8.90 5.49 -3.12
C PRO A 71 9.85 5.79 -1.95
N GLY A 72 9.78 4.98 -0.89
CA GLY A 72 10.61 5.10 0.30
C GLY A 72 10.30 6.26 1.24
N ARG A 73 9.26 7.04 0.94
CA ARG A 73 8.74 8.08 1.83
C ARG A 73 7.35 7.69 2.30
N VAL A 74 7.00 8.15 3.51
CA VAL A 74 5.64 8.02 4.03
C VAL A 74 4.99 9.38 3.99
N LEU A 75 3.74 9.40 3.60
CA LEU A 75 2.99 10.65 3.48
C LEU A 75 2.55 11.13 4.85
N THR A 76 2.63 12.45 5.04
CA THR A 76 2.13 13.07 6.25
C THR A 76 0.62 12.92 6.29
N ILE A 77 0.12 12.27 7.33
CA ILE A 77 -1.32 12.21 7.62
C ILE A 77 -1.66 13.35 8.57
N THR A 78 -2.51 14.25 8.10
CA THR A 78 -3.08 15.33 8.91
C THR A 78 -4.58 15.14 9.02
N THR A 79 -5.05 14.87 10.24
CA THR A 79 -6.48 14.87 10.56
C THR A 79 -6.85 16.07 11.43
N ASP A 80 -8.14 16.16 11.76
CA ASP A 80 -8.73 17.04 12.76
C ASP A 80 -8.16 16.93 14.20
N ASN A 81 -7.27 15.97 14.48
CA ASN A 81 -6.75 15.72 15.82
C ASN A 81 -5.22 15.66 15.84
N GLU A 82 -4.59 16.76 16.27
CA GLU A 82 -3.13 16.89 16.32
C GLU A 82 -2.44 15.82 17.19
N LYS A 83 -3.06 15.40 18.29
CA LYS A 83 -2.49 14.35 19.17
C LYS A 83 -2.52 12.99 18.50
N PHE A 84 -3.59 12.72 17.74
CA PHE A 84 -3.63 11.54 16.89
C PHE A 84 -2.54 11.62 15.81
N ASN A 85 -2.41 12.75 15.11
CA ASN A 85 -1.40 12.94 14.06
C ASN A 85 0.02 12.66 14.60
N GLN A 86 0.33 13.17 15.80
CA GLN A 86 1.59 12.89 16.48
C GLN A 86 1.77 11.40 16.82
N LYS A 87 0.76 10.75 17.40
CA LYS A 87 0.85 9.32 17.73
C LYS A 87 1.00 8.47 16.47
N PHE A 88 0.26 8.79 15.42
CA PHE A 88 0.29 8.06 14.16
C PHE A 88 1.62 8.24 13.43
N SER A 89 2.24 9.43 13.45
CA SER A 89 3.57 9.61 12.83
C SER A 89 4.67 8.77 13.50
N GLU A 90 4.44 8.32 14.73
CA GLU A 90 5.36 7.44 15.46
C GLU A 90 5.07 5.94 15.27
N ASN A 91 4.16 5.57 14.36
CA ASN A 91 3.75 4.17 14.19
C ASN A 91 4.94 3.26 13.80
N PRO A 92 4.95 2.01 14.31
CA PRO A 92 6.09 1.11 14.13
C PRO A 92 6.18 0.55 12.70
N VAL A 93 5.08 0.54 11.93
CA VAL A 93 5.05 0.05 10.54
C VAL A 93 5.83 1.01 9.62
N ASP A 94 5.55 2.32 9.70
CA ASP A 94 6.26 3.35 8.94
C ASP A 94 7.74 3.41 9.31
N LYS A 95 8.06 3.34 10.62
CA LYS A 95 9.46 3.30 11.08
C LYS A 95 10.22 2.13 10.46
N ALA A 96 9.59 0.97 10.36
CA ALA A 96 10.19 -0.20 9.74
C ALA A 96 10.27 -0.07 8.20
N TYR A 97 9.24 0.48 7.56
CA TYR A 97 9.22 0.75 6.11
C TYR A 97 10.34 1.69 5.70
N ILE A 98 10.47 2.84 6.36
CA ILE A 98 11.52 3.82 6.07
C ILE A 98 12.89 3.17 6.20
N LYS A 99 13.14 2.47 7.31
CA LYS A 99 14.42 1.78 7.56
C LYS A 99 14.76 0.75 6.48
N GLU A 100 13.78 -0.02 6.01
CA GLU A 100 14.00 -1.05 5.00
C GLU A 100 14.09 -0.47 3.58
N SER A 101 13.36 0.61 3.31
CA SER A 101 13.44 1.33 2.04
C SER A 101 14.78 2.03 1.86
N ASP A 102 15.38 2.56 2.93
CA ASP A 102 16.75 3.11 2.93
C ASP A 102 17.81 2.08 2.51
N GLN A 103 17.49 0.78 2.56
CA GLN A 103 18.37 -0.32 2.16
C GLN A 103 18.09 -0.85 0.75
N ALA A 104 17.00 -0.40 0.11
CA ALA A 104 16.63 -0.83 -1.23
C ALA A 104 17.50 -0.14 -2.29
N VAL A 105 18.29 -0.91 -3.04
CA VAL A 105 19.25 -0.38 -4.04
C VAL A 105 18.85 -0.68 -5.48
N SER A 106 17.79 -1.46 -5.69
CA SER A 106 17.25 -1.78 -7.01
C SER A 106 15.74 -1.53 -7.08
N THR A 107 15.20 -1.36 -8.29
CA THR A 107 13.75 -1.22 -8.49
C THR A 107 12.96 -2.41 -7.96
N VAL A 108 13.54 -3.62 -8.07
CA VAL A 108 12.95 -4.84 -7.51
C VAL A 108 12.91 -4.79 -5.98
N ASP A 109 13.98 -4.33 -5.34
CA ASP A 109 13.98 -4.16 -3.87
C ASP A 109 12.92 -3.15 -3.44
N MET A 110 12.82 -2.01 -4.13
CA MET A 110 11.83 -0.98 -3.81
C MET A 110 10.40 -1.50 -3.95
N VAL A 111 10.09 -2.24 -5.03
CA VAL A 111 8.78 -2.89 -5.21
C VAL A 111 8.50 -3.88 -4.08
N ASN A 112 9.46 -4.74 -3.76
CA ASN A 112 9.30 -5.76 -2.72
C ASN A 112 9.06 -5.15 -1.34
N VAL A 113 9.78 -4.07 -1.01
CA VAL A 113 9.59 -3.34 0.25
C VAL A 113 8.20 -2.71 0.28
N SER A 114 7.79 -1.96 -0.75
CA SER A 114 6.46 -1.35 -0.78
C SER A 114 5.33 -2.39 -0.67
N GLN A 115 5.41 -3.50 -1.40
CA GLN A 115 4.44 -4.59 -1.32
C GLN A 115 4.40 -5.28 0.05
N LYS A 116 5.57 -5.49 0.68
CA LYS A 116 5.65 -6.03 2.03
C LYS A 116 4.89 -5.14 3.02
N TYR A 117 5.09 -3.83 2.97
CA TYR A 117 4.46 -2.90 3.89
C TYR A 117 3.01 -2.61 3.55
N ALA A 118 2.61 -2.68 2.28
CA ALA A 118 1.20 -2.73 1.88
C ALA A 118 0.47 -3.89 2.58
N GLY A 119 1.06 -5.09 2.55
CA GLY A 119 0.51 -6.26 3.24
C GLY A 119 0.49 -6.14 4.77
N LEU A 120 1.41 -5.38 5.37
CA LEU A 120 1.38 -5.08 6.81
C LEU A 120 0.27 -4.07 7.13
N TRP A 121 0.14 -3.00 6.34
CA TRP A 121 -0.94 -2.02 6.50
C TRP A 121 -2.32 -2.64 6.31
N GLN A 122 -2.47 -3.60 5.39
CA GLN A 122 -3.72 -4.34 5.26
C GLN A 122 -4.09 -5.10 6.55
N LYS A 123 -3.11 -5.70 7.25
CA LYS A 123 -3.35 -6.35 8.55
C LYS A 123 -3.70 -5.33 9.63
N GLU A 124 -3.10 -4.14 9.59
CA GLU A 124 -3.45 -3.05 10.50
C GLU A 124 -4.89 -2.57 10.30
N ILE A 125 -5.43 -2.58 9.08
CA ILE A 125 -6.85 -2.27 8.81
C ILE A 125 -7.75 -3.27 9.55
N ASP A 126 -7.48 -4.57 9.43
CA ASP A 126 -8.27 -5.62 10.08
C ASP A 126 -8.20 -5.49 11.61
N HIS A 127 -7.01 -5.22 12.14
CA HIS A 127 -6.79 -5.01 13.57
C HIS A 127 -7.52 -3.77 14.08
N ALA A 128 -7.30 -2.61 13.45
CA ALA A 128 -7.93 -1.35 13.84
C ALA A 128 -9.46 -1.45 13.77
N TRP A 129 -10.01 -2.07 12.73
CA TRP A 129 -11.45 -2.31 12.61
C TRP A 129 -12.00 -3.22 13.72
N SER A 130 -11.28 -4.29 14.05
CA SER A 130 -11.66 -5.19 15.13
C SER A 130 -11.67 -4.49 16.49
N GLU A 131 -10.61 -3.75 16.83
CA GLU A 131 -10.54 -2.98 18.08
C GLU A 131 -11.62 -1.89 18.14
N LEU A 132 -11.78 -1.13 17.05
CA LEU A 132 -12.81 -0.10 16.93
C LEU A 132 -14.21 -0.67 17.10
N SER A 133 -14.53 -1.77 16.41
CA SER A 133 -15.82 -2.46 16.54
C SER A 133 -16.11 -2.93 17.96
N GLN A 134 -15.09 -3.46 18.66
CA GLN A 134 -15.22 -3.86 20.05
C GLN A 134 -15.50 -2.65 20.96
N LYS A 135 -14.76 -1.55 20.77
CA LYS A 135 -14.90 -0.34 21.61
C LYS A 135 -16.20 0.41 21.35
N MET A 136 -16.73 0.35 20.12
CA MET A 136 -18.03 0.92 19.75
C MET A 136 -19.23 0.09 20.21
N SER A 137 -19.04 -1.13 20.74
CA SER A 137 -20.16 -2.02 21.09
C SER A 137 -21.13 -1.44 22.13
N SER A 138 -20.67 -0.53 22.97
CA SER A 138 -21.48 0.21 23.95
C SER A 138 -21.90 1.60 23.50
N ASP A 139 -21.49 2.04 22.31
CA ASP A 139 -21.85 3.33 21.75
C ASP A 139 -23.24 3.24 21.10
N SER A 140 -24.21 3.95 21.66
CA SER A 140 -25.59 4.00 21.18
C SER A 140 -25.88 5.17 20.23
N SER A 141 -24.85 5.91 19.81
CA SER A 141 -25.00 6.98 18.81
C SER A 141 -25.16 6.40 17.39
N GLY A 142 -25.35 7.27 16.40
CA GLY A 142 -25.38 6.87 14.97
C GLY A 142 -24.00 6.49 14.40
N LYS A 143 -22.92 6.94 15.04
CA LYS A 143 -21.54 6.82 14.55
C LYS A 143 -21.11 5.37 14.26
N PRO A 144 -21.40 4.37 15.12
CA PRO A 144 -21.04 2.98 14.81
C PRO A 144 -21.72 2.40 13.56
N ALA A 145 -22.94 2.85 13.23
CA ALA A 145 -23.63 2.38 12.03
C ALA A 145 -23.03 3.01 10.76
N GLU A 146 -22.70 4.31 10.82
CA GLU A 146 -22.04 5.04 9.74
C GLU A 146 -20.67 4.43 9.42
N LEU A 147 -19.83 4.19 10.45
CA LEU A 147 -18.51 3.60 10.28
C LEU A 147 -18.55 2.17 9.70
N LYS A 148 -19.57 1.37 10.05
CA LYS A 148 -19.79 0.05 9.46
C LYS A 148 -20.11 0.15 7.97
N ALA A 149 -21.05 1.02 7.60
CA ALA A 149 -21.41 1.24 6.20
C ALA A 149 -20.21 1.76 5.39
N GLU A 150 -19.41 2.64 5.97
CA GLU A 150 -18.21 3.18 5.32
C GLU A 150 -17.12 2.10 5.13
N GLN A 151 -16.91 1.24 6.14
CA GLN A 151 -16.00 0.10 6.02
C GLN A 151 -16.47 -0.92 5.00
N GLU A 152 -17.76 -1.24 4.95
CA GLU A 152 -18.34 -2.13 3.94
C GLU A 152 -18.17 -1.55 2.53
N LYS A 153 -18.45 -0.26 2.34
CA LYS A 153 -18.23 0.44 1.07
C LYS A 153 -16.77 0.35 0.64
N TRP A 154 -15.84 0.68 1.54
CA TRP A 154 -14.41 0.62 1.24
C TRP A 154 -13.98 -0.80 0.82
N GLN A 155 -14.43 -1.83 1.52
CA GLN A 155 -14.12 -3.22 1.17
C GLN A 155 -14.69 -3.62 -0.20
N ASN A 156 -15.91 -3.18 -0.53
CA ASN A 156 -16.55 -3.46 -1.82
C ASN A 156 -15.85 -2.75 -3.00
N GLU A 157 -15.31 -1.56 -2.76
CA GLU A 157 -14.64 -0.76 -3.80
C GLU A 157 -13.14 -1.07 -3.92
N LYS A 158 -12.55 -1.69 -2.89
CA LYS A 158 -11.11 -1.94 -2.75
C LYS A 158 -10.45 -2.49 -4.00
N ASP A 159 -10.93 -3.63 -4.51
CA ASP A 159 -10.30 -4.31 -5.65
C ASP A 159 -10.37 -3.47 -6.93
N THR A 160 -11.43 -2.70 -7.10
CA THR A 160 -11.59 -1.79 -8.25
C THR A 160 -10.63 -0.61 -8.13
N LYS A 161 -10.53 0.00 -6.94
CA LYS A 161 -9.59 1.10 -6.67
C LYS A 161 -8.15 0.65 -6.87
N LEU A 162 -7.74 -0.49 -6.31
CA LEU A 162 -6.40 -1.06 -6.50
C LEU A 162 -6.06 -1.35 -7.97
N LYS A 163 -6.99 -1.93 -8.74
CA LYS A 163 -6.78 -2.13 -10.19
C LYS A 163 -6.56 -0.82 -10.93
N LYS A 164 -7.31 0.22 -10.56
CA LYS A 164 -7.14 1.56 -11.14
C LYS A 164 -5.76 2.14 -10.80
N ILE A 165 -5.33 2.05 -9.54
CA ILE A 165 -3.99 2.50 -9.10
C ILE A 165 -2.90 1.84 -9.95
N VAL A 166 -2.93 0.52 -10.08
CA VAL A 166 -1.93 -0.23 -10.85
C VAL A 166 -2.00 0.16 -12.33
N SER A 167 -3.19 0.22 -12.92
CA SER A 167 -3.35 0.60 -14.33
C SER A 167 -2.83 2.01 -14.63
N ASP A 168 -3.16 2.97 -13.77
CA ASP A 168 -2.75 4.37 -13.92
C ASP A 168 -1.23 4.51 -13.77
N ALA A 169 -0.63 3.86 -12.77
CA ALA A 169 0.81 3.86 -12.57
C ALA A 169 1.58 3.22 -13.76
N LEU A 170 1.09 2.09 -14.28
CA LEU A 170 1.69 1.40 -15.42
C LEU A 170 1.55 2.17 -16.73
N SER A 171 0.54 3.02 -16.87
CA SER A 171 0.35 3.86 -18.06
C SER A 171 1.50 4.86 -18.28
N GLY A 172 2.22 5.24 -17.21
CA GLY A 172 3.41 6.08 -17.28
C GLY A 172 4.64 5.40 -17.90
N GLY A 173 4.68 4.06 -17.90
CA GLY A 173 5.78 3.26 -18.46
C GLY A 173 7.12 3.38 -17.73
N GLY A 174 8.12 2.60 -18.20
CA GLY A 174 9.47 2.60 -17.64
C GLY A 174 9.64 1.77 -16.35
N SER A 175 10.88 1.58 -15.92
CA SER A 175 11.23 0.74 -14.77
C SER A 175 10.72 1.26 -13.43
N MET A 176 10.33 2.53 -13.35
CA MET A 176 9.75 3.15 -12.15
C MET A 176 8.23 2.99 -12.05
N ALA A 177 7.55 2.58 -13.12
CA ALA A 177 6.09 2.43 -13.08
C ALA A 177 5.63 1.39 -12.06
N GLU A 178 6.34 0.26 -11.96
CA GLU A 178 6.06 -0.79 -10.98
C GLU A 178 6.35 -0.32 -9.54
N VAL A 179 7.43 0.44 -9.35
CA VAL A 179 7.78 1.03 -8.05
C VAL A 179 6.69 2.00 -7.60
N ASN A 180 6.19 2.84 -8.52
CA ASN A 180 5.11 3.76 -8.25
C ASN A 180 3.80 3.03 -7.91
N ALA A 181 3.43 2.01 -8.69
CA ALA A 181 2.24 1.18 -8.44
C ALA A 181 2.28 0.55 -7.04
N ALA A 182 3.42 -0.05 -6.67
CA ALA A 182 3.59 -0.68 -5.37
C ALA A 182 3.54 0.33 -4.21
N SER A 183 4.09 1.53 -4.41
CA SER A 183 4.09 2.58 -3.37
C SER A 183 2.67 3.14 -3.18
N GLN A 184 1.93 3.40 -4.26
CA GLN A 184 0.53 3.82 -4.17
C GLN A 184 -0.38 2.75 -3.57
N GLU A 185 -0.14 1.46 -3.84
CA GLU A 185 -0.85 0.37 -3.16
C GLU A 185 -0.60 0.38 -1.65
N MET A 186 0.65 0.62 -1.23
CA MET A 186 0.99 0.79 0.19
C MET A 186 0.25 1.98 0.82
N ASP A 187 0.27 3.14 0.15
CA ASP A 187 -0.40 4.35 0.63
C ASP A 187 -1.93 4.20 0.67
N PHE A 188 -2.52 3.44 -0.26
CA PHE A 188 -3.94 3.10 -0.26
C PHE A 188 -4.35 2.38 1.04
N TYR A 189 -3.59 1.36 1.44
CA TYR A 189 -3.86 0.64 2.68
C TYR A 189 -3.51 1.47 3.92
N ARG A 190 -2.37 2.16 3.92
CA ARG A 190 -1.93 3.01 5.01
C ARG A 190 -2.94 4.10 5.33
N SER A 191 -3.50 4.74 4.30
CA SER A 191 -4.50 5.80 4.45
C SER A 191 -5.77 5.27 5.09
N ARG A 192 -6.26 4.08 4.70
CA ARG A 192 -7.42 3.48 5.36
C ARG A 192 -7.13 3.09 6.81
N ALA A 193 -5.96 2.52 7.08
CA ALA A 193 -5.56 2.21 8.46
C ALA A 193 -5.51 3.47 9.33
N ALA A 194 -4.97 4.58 8.79
CA ALA A 194 -4.91 5.86 9.49
C ALA A 194 -6.31 6.38 9.84
N GLN A 195 -7.28 6.29 8.93
CA GLN A 195 -8.67 6.66 9.20
C GLN A 195 -9.27 5.81 10.33
N LEU A 196 -9.12 4.49 10.28
CA LEU A 196 -9.66 3.60 11.32
C LEU A 196 -8.99 3.83 12.68
N TYR A 197 -7.68 4.06 12.71
CA TYR A 197 -6.97 4.41 13.93
C TYR A 197 -7.36 5.79 14.46
N ARG A 198 -7.66 6.74 13.58
CA ARG A 198 -8.19 8.05 13.97
C ARG A 198 -9.51 7.87 14.71
N GLU A 199 -10.42 7.06 14.16
CA GLU A 199 -11.70 6.78 14.80
C GLU A 199 -11.52 6.02 16.12
N LEU A 200 -10.65 5.00 16.15
CA LEU A 200 -10.32 4.24 17.36
C LEU A 200 -9.77 5.13 18.47
N TYR A 201 -8.99 6.16 18.12
CA TYR A 201 -8.39 7.07 19.09
C TYR A 201 -9.41 7.83 19.96
N ASP A 202 -10.62 8.06 19.45
CA ASP A 202 -11.70 8.67 20.24
C ASP A 202 -12.18 7.76 21.37
N TYR A 203 -12.13 6.44 21.15
CA TYR A 203 -12.57 5.42 22.10
C TYR A 203 -11.42 4.89 22.98
N GLU A 204 -10.20 4.79 22.42
CA GLU A 204 -9.02 4.21 23.06
C GLU A 204 -7.76 4.98 22.63
N LYS A 205 -7.36 5.96 23.44
CA LYS A 205 -6.17 6.79 23.14
C LYS A 205 -4.87 5.98 23.16
N ASN A 206 -4.84 4.89 23.91
CA ASN A 206 -3.66 4.04 24.08
C ASN A 206 -3.72 2.79 23.18
N TYR A 207 -4.39 2.85 22.03
CA TYR A 207 -4.42 1.74 21.09
C TYR A 207 -3.01 1.28 20.70
N SER A 208 -2.90 0.00 20.36
CA SER A 208 -1.67 -0.65 19.90
C SER A 208 -1.79 -1.06 18.44
N TYR A 209 -0.65 -1.12 17.77
CA TYR A 209 -0.56 -1.69 16.41
C TYR A 209 -0.47 -3.21 16.47
N ALA A 210 -0.95 -3.90 15.44
CA ALA A 210 -0.76 -5.35 15.32
C ALA A 210 0.71 -5.71 15.06
N TYR A 211 1.41 -4.84 14.33
CA TYR A 211 2.82 -4.97 14.05
C TYR A 211 3.68 -4.72 15.29
N SER A 212 4.58 -5.65 15.54
CA SER A 212 5.68 -5.52 16.50
C SER A 212 7.01 -5.64 15.75
N ALA A 213 7.88 -4.65 15.95
CA ALA A 213 9.23 -4.71 15.44
C ALA A 213 9.97 -5.88 16.10
N LYS A 214 10.69 -6.66 15.31
CA LYS A 214 11.58 -7.72 15.79
C LYS A 214 12.95 -7.17 16.16
#